data_AF-A0A0R0CI45-F1
#
_entry.id   AF-A0A0R0CI45-F1
#
_cell.length_a   1.000
_cell.length_b   1.000
_cell.length_c   1.000
_cell.angle_alpha   90.00
_cell.angle_beta   90.00
_cell.angle_gamma   90.00
#
_symmetry.space_group_name_H-M   'P 1'
#
loop_
_entity.id
_entity.type
_entity.pdbx_description
1 polymer ?
#
loop_
_entity_poly.entity_id
_entity_poly.type
_entity_poly.pdbx_seq_one_letter_code
_entity_poly.pdbx_strand_id
1 'polypeptide(L)'
;MKNKMSDVRDHLVSMLEQLGDPDVKPEVIERAKATALVAGTYISAVKTELDAYRLHDEIGKIPGSVEAPTTFRAIEGGKRQGAA
;
A
#
# COMPACT_ATOMS: atom_id res chain seq x y z
N MET A 1 -3.91 9.47 -5.19
CA MET A 1 -4.15 8.81 -3.90
C MET A 1 -3.22 9.43 -2.87
N LYS A 2 -3.76 9.95 -1.77
CA LYS A 2 -2.97 10.21 -0.57
C LYS A 2 -2.63 8.84 0.03
N ASN A 3 -1.39 8.61 0.44
CA ASN A 3 -0.87 7.34 1.02
C ASN A 3 -0.48 6.26 -0.01
N LYS A 4 0.39 6.60 -0.95
CA LYS A 4 1.12 5.59 -1.74
C LYS A 4 2.13 4.85 -0.84
N MET A 5 2.56 3.67 -1.27
CA MET A 5 3.64 2.93 -0.59
C MET A 5 4.95 3.73 -0.52
N SER A 6 5.20 4.60 -1.50
CA SER A 6 6.30 5.56 -1.45
C SER A 6 6.19 6.48 -0.24
N ASP A 7 5.00 7.00 0.03
CA ASP A 7 4.75 7.97 1.10
C ASP A 7 4.97 7.32 2.47
N VAL A 8 4.53 6.06 2.64
CA VAL A 8 4.78 5.27 3.86
C VAL A 8 6.27 5.06 4.07
N ARG A 9 7.01 4.64 3.03
CA ARG A 9 8.45 4.42 3.11
C ARG A 9 9.19 5.71 3.46
N ASP A 10 8.88 6.80 2.78
CA ASP A 10 9.54 8.08 2.98
C ASP A 10 9.28 8.61 4.41
N HIS A 11 8.07 8.38 4.94
CA HIS A 11 7.76 8.66 6.35
C HIS A 11 8.56 7.79 7.33
N LEU A 12 8.68 6.48 7.08
CA LEU A 12 9.48 5.58 7.93
C LEU A 12 10.96 5.97 7.93
N VAL A 13 11.52 6.35 6.78
CA VAL A 13 12.91 6.83 6.67
C VAL A 13 13.11 8.11 7.46
N SER A 14 12.20 9.09 7.33
CA SER A 14 12.27 10.33 8.11
C SER A 14 12.24 10.08 9.62
N MET A 15 11.45 9.11 10.10
CA MET A 15 11.47 8.73 11.52
C MET A 15 12.79 8.08 11.92
N LEU A 16 13.40 7.25 11.06
CA LEU A 16 14.71 6.64 11.35
C LEU A 16 15.79 7.71 11.51
N GLU A 17 15.77 8.76 10.70
CA GLU A 17 16.70 9.89 10.82
C GLU A 17 16.53 10.61 12.16
N GLN A 18 15.28 10.81 12.62
CA GLN A 18 15.00 11.42 13.93
C GLN A 18 15.50 10.58 15.11
N LEU A 19 15.55 9.25 14.96
CA LEU A 19 16.10 8.35 15.98
C LEU A 19 17.62 8.41 16.08
N GLY A 20 18.31 8.98 15.09
CA GLY A 20 19.76 9.20 15.13
C GLY A 20 20.18 10.39 15.99
N ASP A 21 19.23 11.19 16.49
CA ASP A 21 19.49 12.35 17.34
C ASP A 21 19.90 11.90 18.75
N PRO A 22 21.08 12.31 19.27
CA PRO A 22 21.50 11.97 20.63
C PRO A 22 20.56 12.49 21.73
N ASP A 23 19.79 13.53 21.47
CA ASP A 23 18.84 14.14 22.41
C ASP A 23 17.39 13.64 22.20
N VAL A 24 17.22 12.54 21.45
CA VAL A 24 15.90 11.99 21.15
C VAL A 24 15.14 11.63 22.43
N LYS A 25 13.90 12.11 22.53
CA LYS A 25 13.05 11.86 23.69
C LYS A 25 12.48 10.43 23.68
N PRO A 26 12.32 9.77 24.84
CA PRO A 26 11.73 8.44 24.93
C PRO A 26 10.36 8.30 24.25
N GLU A 27 9.51 9.33 24.29
CA GLU A 27 8.19 9.27 23.63
C GLU A 27 8.28 9.21 22.09
N VAL A 28 9.37 9.71 21.50
CA VAL A 28 9.62 9.62 20.06
C VAL A 28 9.97 8.19 19.69
N ILE A 29 10.80 7.53 20.50
CA ILE A 29 11.17 6.12 20.31
C ILE A 29 9.94 5.21 20.39
N GLU A 30 9.09 5.38 21.41
CA GLU A 30 7.87 4.56 21.55
C GLU A 30 6.88 4.78 20.39
N ARG A 31 6.75 6.01 19.91
CA ARG A 31 5.95 6.31 18.72
C ARG A 31 6.53 5.69 17.47
N ALA A 32 7.84 5.72 17.29
CA ALA A 32 8.50 5.10 16.14
C ALA A 32 8.28 3.57 16.14
N LYS A 33 8.40 2.91 17.31
CA LYS A 33 8.08 1.49 17.46
C LYS A 33 6.63 1.18 17.09
N ALA A 34 5.68 1.92 17.64
CA ALA A 34 4.26 1.74 17.35
C ALA A 34 3.95 1.95 15.86
N THR A 35 4.56 2.97 15.25
CA THR A 35 4.37 3.27 13.82
C THR A 35 4.96 2.17 12.93
N ALA A 36 6.15 1.67 13.27
CA ALA A 36 6.78 0.57 12.55
C ALA A 36 5.94 -0.72 12.61
N LEU A 37 5.33 -1.03 13.77
CA LEU A 37 4.41 -2.16 13.91
C LEU A 37 3.18 -2.02 13.01
N VAL A 38 2.52 -0.86 13.03
CA VAL A 38 1.34 -0.59 12.19
C VAL A 38 1.71 -0.69 10.70
N ALA A 39 2.84 -0.10 10.29
CA ALA A 39 3.31 -0.18 8.91
C ALA A 39 3.59 -1.62 8.48
N GLY A 40 4.24 -2.42 9.33
CA GLY A 40 4.52 -3.84 9.06
C GLY A 40 3.25 -4.68 8.91
N THR A 41 2.27 -4.48 9.78
CA THR A 41 0.96 -5.13 9.69
C THR A 41 0.24 -4.76 8.40
N TYR A 42 0.23 -3.46 8.05
CA TYR A 42 -0.41 -2.98 6.83
C TYR A 42 0.23 -3.56 5.56
N ILE A 43 1.56 -3.57 5.47
CA ILE A 43 2.28 -4.17 4.34
C ILE A 43 1.95 -5.67 4.21
N SER A 44 1.82 -6.39 5.33
CA SER A 44 1.48 -7.81 5.33
C SER A 44 0.04 -8.06 4.86
N ALA A 45 -0.90 -7.19 5.22
CA ALA A 45 -2.27 -7.24 4.72
C ALA A 45 -2.31 -7.06 3.19
N VAL A 46 -1.62 -6.04 2.67
CA VAL A 46 -1.55 -5.78 1.21
C VAL A 46 -0.90 -6.95 0.46
N LYS A 47 0.15 -7.58 1.01
CA LYS A 47 0.73 -8.79 0.41
C LYS A 47 -0.27 -9.94 0.34
N THR A 48 -1.04 -10.14 1.41
CA THR A 48 -2.09 -11.17 1.46
C THR A 48 -3.15 -10.93 0.39
N GLU A 49 -3.56 -9.69 0.16
CA GLU A 49 -4.48 -9.34 -0.92
C GLU A 49 -3.89 -9.63 -2.30
N LEU A 50 -2.63 -9.26 -2.54
CA LEU A 50 -1.93 -9.56 -3.80
C LEU A 50 -1.82 -11.06 -4.05
N ASP A 51 -1.54 -11.85 -3.03
CA ASP A 51 -1.46 -13.30 -3.14
C ASP A 51 -2.83 -13.93 -3.41
N ALA A 52 -3.90 -13.38 -2.82
CA ALA A 52 -5.27 -13.79 -3.15
C ALA A 52 -5.64 -13.48 -4.61
N TYR A 53 -5.20 -12.33 -5.15
CA TYR A 53 -5.40 -12.01 -6.58
C TYR A 53 -4.60 -12.94 -7.50
N ARG A 54 -3.36 -13.27 -7.15
CA ARG A 54 -2.57 -14.26 -7.90
C ARG A 54 -3.26 -15.63 -7.91
N LEU A 55 -3.74 -16.07 -6.75
CA LEU A 55 -4.48 -17.33 -6.63
C LEU A 55 -5.77 -17.31 -7.46
N HIS A 56 -6.48 -16.18 -7.49
CA HIS A 56 -7.63 -16.01 -8.35
C HIS A 56 -7.27 -16.17 -9.84
N ASP A 57 -6.18 -15.57 -10.29
CA ASP A 57 -5.73 -15.70 -11.68
C ASP A 57 -5.27 -17.12 -12.03
N GLU A 58 -4.73 -17.86 -11.07
CA GLU A 58 -4.25 -19.25 -11.27
C GLU A 58 -5.38 -20.28 -11.25
N ILE A 59 -6.33 -20.19 -10.31
CA ILE A 59 -7.33 -21.24 -10.06
C ILE A 59 -8.78 -20.75 -9.99
N GLY A 60 -9.04 -19.47 -10.26
CA GLY A 60 -10.38 -18.87 -10.28
C GLY A 60 -11.03 -18.75 -8.90
N LYS A 61 -10.25 -18.80 -7.81
CA LYS A 61 -10.78 -18.73 -6.43
C LYS A 61 -10.21 -17.53 -5.69
N ILE A 62 -11.09 -16.79 -5.03
CA ILE A 62 -10.72 -15.74 -4.09
C ILE A 62 -11.34 -16.04 -2.71
N PRO A 63 -10.58 -15.92 -1.60
CA PRO A 63 -11.15 -16.02 -0.26
C PRO A 63 -12.20 -14.93 -0.03
N GLY A 64 -13.29 -15.23 0.67
CA GLY A 64 -14.35 -14.25 0.96
C GLY A 64 -13.92 -13.05 1.84
N SER A 65 -12.70 -13.09 2.39
CA SER A 65 -12.08 -11.99 3.13
C SER A 65 -11.38 -10.94 2.25
N VAL A 66 -11.28 -11.18 0.94
CA VAL A 66 -10.65 -10.27 -0.02
C VAL A 66 -11.70 -9.86 -1.06
N GLU A 67 -11.83 -8.57 -1.31
CA GLU A 67 -12.73 -8.07 -2.34
C GLU A 67 -12.27 -8.57 -3.72
N ALA A 68 -13.22 -8.95 -4.58
CA ALA A 68 -12.87 -9.35 -5.94
C ALA A 68 -12.27 -8.15 -6.70
N PRO A 69 -11.19 -8.36 -7.49
CA PRO A 69 -10.61 -7.27 -8.24
C PRO A 69 -11.65 -6.72 -9.21
N THR A 70 -11.98 -5.43 -9.09
CA THR A 70 -12.81 -4.75 -10.08
C THR A 70 -12.04 -4.77 -11.38
N THR A 71 -12.60 -5.42 -12.40
CA THR A 71 -11.98 -5.51 -13.73
C THR A 71 -11.59 -4.10 -14.18
N PHE A 72 -10.29 -3.85 -14.33
CA PHE A 72 -9.79 -2.62 -14.92
C PHE A 72 -10.21 -2.66 -16.40
N ARG A 73 -11.39 -2.12 -16.73
CA ARG A 73 -11.73 -1.82 -18.12
C ARG A 73 -10.72 -0.78 -18.58
N ALA A 74 -9.81 -1.19 -19.45
CA ALA A 74 -9.01 -0.27 -20.24
C ALA A 74 -9.97 0.77 -20.82
N ILE A 75 -9.65 2.05 -20.65
CA ILE A 75 -10.40 3.16 -21.21
C ILE A 75 -10.14 3.14 -22.73
N GLU A 76 -10.81 2.25 -23.46
CA GLU A 76 -10.88 2.29 -24.91
C GLU A 76 -11.93 3.34 -25.29
N GLY A 77 -11.46 4.54 -25.66
CA GLY A 77 -12.38 5.59 -26.08
C GLY A 77 -11.75 6.92 -26.48
N GLY A 78 -10.48 6.94 -26.86
CA GLY A 78 -9.83 8.13 -27.43
C GLY A 78 -9.74 8.03 -28.96
N LYS A 79 -10.48 8.92 -29.65
CA LYS A 79 -10.48 9.26 -31.10
C LYS A 79 -11.58 8.63 -31.95
N ARG A 80 -12.56 9.46 -32.32
CA ARG A 80 -12.77 9.98 -33.68
C ARG A 80 -13.75 11.16 -33.63
N GLN A 81 -13.20 12.37 -33.49
CA GLN A 81 -13.82 13.54 -34.12
C GLN A 81 -13.60 13.41 -35.63
N GLY A 82 -14.66 13.56 -36.41
CA GLY A 82 -14.64 13.49 -37.87
C GLY A 82 -16.01 13.88 -38.38
N ALA A 83 -16.11 15.15 -38.77
CA ALA A 83 -17.29 15.84 -39.27
C ALA A 83 -17.95 15.12 -40.46
N ALA A 84 -19.29 15.22 -40.50
CA ALA A 84 -20.09 15.30 -41.71
C ALA A 84 -21.18 16.34 -41.48
#